data_AF-A0A950AIW2-F1
#
_entry.id   AF-A0A950AIW2-F1
#
_cell.length_a   1.000
_cell.length_b   1.000
_cell.length_c   1.000
_cell.angle_alpha   90.00
_cell.angle_beta   90.00
_cell.angle_gamma   90.00
#
_symmetry.space_group_name_H-M   'P 1'
#
loop_
_entity.id
_entity.type
_entity.pdbx_description
1 polymer ?
#
loop_
_entity_poly.entity_id
_entity_poly.type
_entity_poly.pdbx_seq_one_letter_code
_entity_poly.pdbx_strand_id
1 'polypeptide(L)'
;MKQSAASTLSFIQPMLALAVRDLPSGNWLYEVKFDGYRALAIKADKEVRLISRNRKSFNDDYPVLIDSLKSLKTKSFAIDGEITALDENGRSSFQLLQGYGKAKHTPLVYYAFDLL
;
A
#
# COMPACT_ATOMS: atom_id res chain seq x y z
N MET A 1 -26.64 5.22 -26.86
CA MET A 1 -25.55 5.51 -25.90
C MET A 1 -25.18 4.20 -25.22
N LYS A 2 -23.98 3.64 -25.48
CA LYS A 2 -23.53 2.42 -24.81
C LYS A 2 -22.93 2.83 -23.47
N GLN A 3 -23.58 2.48 -22.36
CA GLN A 3 -22.92 2.48 -21.05
C GLN A 3 -21.81 1.42 -21.12
N SER A 4 -20.56 1.89 -21.14
CA SER A 4 -19.40 1.06 -20.88
C SER A 4 -19.46 0.68 -19.41
N ALA A 5 -19.71 -0.58 -19.10
CA ALA A 5 -19.52 -1.10 -17.75
C ALA A 5 -18.03 -0.98 -17.42
N ALA A 6 -17.64 0.11 -16.76
CA ALA A 6 -16.33 0.16 -16.12
C ALA A 6 -16.28 -1.02 -15.16
N SER A 7 -15.39 -1.97 -15.40
CA SER A 7 -15.13 -3.04 -14.45
C SER A 7 -14.68 -2.37 -13.15
N THR A 8 -15.59 -2.26 -12.18
CA THR A 8 -15.28 -1.63 -10.90
C THR A 8 -14.26 -2.53 -10.21
N LEU A 9 -12.97 -2.17 -10.26
CA LEU A 9 -11.95 -2.90 -9.52
C LEU A 9 -12.37 -2.93 -8.04
N SER A 10 -12.62 -4.13 -7.53
CA SER A 10 -13.11 -4.35 -6.17
C SER A 10 -11.95 -4.60 -5.22
N PHE A 11 -12.21 -4.47 -3.91
CA PHE A 11 -11.25 -4.88 -2.90
C PHE A 11 -10.97 -6.39 -3.00
N ILE A 12 -9.69 -6.76 -3.07
CA ILE A 12 -9.21 -8.13 -3.02
C ILE A 12 -8.64 -8.36 -1.62
N GLN A 13 -9.05 -9.44 -0.96
CA GLN A 13 -8.53 -9.76 0.37
C GLN A 13 -7.03 -10.08 0.26
N PRO A 14 -6.14 -9.36 0.96
CA PRO A 14 -4.70 -9.60 0.85
C PRO A 14 -4.31 -11.02 1.31
N MET A 15 -3.41 -11.67 0.56
CA MET A 15 -2.86 -12.98 0.91
C MET A 15 -2.01 -12.87 2.19
N LEU A 16 -2.20 -13.81 3.13
CA LEU A 16 -1.43 -13.83 4.38
C LEU A 16 -0.23 -14.76 4.28
N ALA A 17 0.88 -14.33 4.90
CA ALA A 17 2.06 -15.17 5.06
C ALA A 17 1.91 -16.11 6.26
N LEU A 18 2.44 -17.32 6.14
CA LEU A 18 2.61 -18.24 7.26
C LEU A 18 3.85 -17.84 8.06
N ALA A 19 3.73 -17.72 9.38
CA ALA A 19 4.88 -17.49 10.24
C ALA A 19 5.73 -18.77 10.31
N VAL A 20 7.00 -18.66 9.93
CA VAL A 20 7.98 -19.75 9.96
C VAL A 20 9.18 -19.35 10.80
N ARG A 21 9.84 -20.36 11.40
CA ARG A 21 11.04 -20.14 12.22
C ARG A 21 12.28 -19.88 11.36
N ASP A 22 12.41 -20.63 10.28
CA ASP A 22 13.57 -20.63 9.40
C ASP A 22 13.16 -20.24 7.99
N LEU A 23 14.03 -19.52 7.27
CA LEU A 23 13.78 -19.17 5.88
C LEU A 23 13.69 -20.46 5.05
N PRO A 24 12.63 -20.63 4.22
CA PRO A 24 12.51 -21.83 3.40
C PRO A 24 13.63 -21.87 2.37
N SER A 25 14.06 -23.07 1.99
CA SER A 25 15.10 -23.29 0.97
C SER A 25 14.50 -23.65 -0.38
N GLY A 26 15.30 -23.55 -1.45
CA GLY A 26 14.90 -23.84 -2.82
C GLY A 26 14.54 -22.58 -3.61
N ASN A 27 13.53 -22.67 -4.47
CA ASN A 27 13.15 -21.58 -5.38
C ASN A 27 12.21 -20.58 -4.70
N TRP A 28 12.77 -19.71 -3.86
CA TRP A 28 12.05 -18.62 -3.20
C TRP A 28 12.58 -17.26 -3.63
N LEU A 29 11.67 -16.29 -3.77
CA LEU A 29 12.00 -14.87 -3.77
C LEU A 29 11.87 -14.35 -2.33
N TYR A 30 12.83 -13.53 -1.91
CA TYR A 30 12.83 -12.92 -0.58
C TYR A 30 12.70 -11.41 -0.70
N GLU A 31 11.82 -10.85 0.10
CA GLU A 31 11.59 -9.41 0.19
C GLU A 31 11.81 -8.93 1.61
N VAL A 32 12.11 -7.65 1.76
CA VAL A 32 12.19 -7.02 3.07
C VAL A 32 10.80 -7.00 3.69
N LYS A 33 10.68 -7.54 4.90
CA LYS A 33 9.47 -7.37 5.69
C LYS A 33 9.46 -5.97 6.29
N PHE A 34 8.64 -5.08 5.73
CA PHE A 34 8.43 -3.75 6.30
C PHE A 34 7.55 -3.79 7.55
N ASP A 35 7.75 -2.83 8.45
CA ASP A 35 6.91 -2.61 9.63
C ASP A 35 6.01 -1.38 9.38
N GLY A 36 4.75 -1.62 9.01
CA GLY A 36 3.83 -0.58 8.58
C GLY A 36 2.36 -0.97 8.63
N TYR A 37 1.55 -0.32 7.80
CA TYR A 37 0.17 -0.71 7.54
C TYR A 37 0.02 -1.28 6.13
N ARG A 38 -0.28 -2.57 6.04
CA ARG A 38 -0.67 -3.19 4.77
C ARG A 38 -1.92 -2.55 4.18
N ALA A 39 -1.82 -2.11 2.93
CA ALA A 39 -2.88 -1.42 2.22
C ALA A 39 -2.92 -1.81 0.74
N LEU A 40 -4.13 -2.06 0.26
CA LEU A 40 -4.42 -2.26 -1.15
C LEU A 40 -4.73 -0.90 -1.79
N ALA A 41 -3.90 -0.50 -2.76
CA ALA A 41 -4.12 0.69 -3.56
C ALA A 41 -4.90 0.30 -4.83
N ILE A 42 -6.11 0.82 -4.99
CA ILE A 42 -6.96 0.56 -6.15
C ILE A 42 -7.20 1.86 -6.90
N LYS A 43 -6.83 1.89 -8.18
CA LYS A 43 -7.13 3.01 -9.09
C LYS A 43 -8.13 2.58 -10.14
N ALA A 44 -9.16 3.40 -10.34
CA ALA A 44 -10.08 3.32 -11.47
C ALA A 44 -10.24 4.72 -12.07
N ASP A 45 -9.69 4.92 -13.27
CA ASP A 45 -9.53 6.20 -13.94
C ASP A 45 -8.84 7.26 -13.06
N LYS A 46 -9.61 8.21 -12.51
CA LYS A 46 -9.10 9.31 -11.67
C LYS A 46 -9.23 9.03 -10.17
N GLU A 47 -10.02 8.02 -9.81
CA GLU A 47 -10.30 7.68 -8.43
C GLU A 47 -9.25 6.70 -7.91
N VAL A 48 -8.71 7.00 -6.74
CA VAL A 48 -7.79 6.13 -6.01
C VAL A 48 -8.37 5.87 -4.63
N ARG A 49 -8.38 4.60 -4.23
CA ARG A 49 -8.71 4.16 -2.88
C ARG A 49 -7.50 3.44 -2.31
N LEU A 50 -7.11 3.81 -1.10
CA LEU A 50 -6.10 3.14 -0.31
C LEU A 50 -6.81 2.47 0.87
N ILE A 51 -6.85 1.13 0.87
CA ILE A 51 -7.73 0.37 1.75
C ILE A 51 -6.89 -0.60 2.58
N SER A 52 -7.00 -0.52 3.91
CA SER A 52 -6.31 -1.45 4.81
C SER A 52 -6.81 -2.90 4.64
N ARG A 53 -6.03 -3.85 5.17
CA ARG A 53 -6.43 -5.27 5.28
C ARG A 53 -7.83 -5.48 5.87
N ASN A 54 -8.26 -4.61 6.78
CA ASN A 54 -9.55 -4.70 7.48
C ASN A 54 -10.62 -3.79 6.84
N ARG A 55 -10.46 -3.42 5.56
CA ARG A 55 -11.40 -2.60 4.77
C ARG A 55 -11.62 -1.18 5.26
N LYS A 56 -10.73 -0.65 6.11
CA LYS A 56 -10.73 0.78 6.47
C LYS A 56 -10.08 1.59 5.36
N SER A 57 -10.70 2.71 4.98
CA SER A 57 -10.11 3.69 4.09
C SER A 57 -8.96 4.40 4.78
N PHE A 58 -7.87 4.64 4.05
CA PHE A 58 -6.73 5.45 4.46
C PHE A 58 -6.57 6.72 3.62
N ASN A 59 -7.56 7.05 2.78
CA ASN A 59 -7.48 8.18 1.86
C ASN A 59 -7.25 9.52 2.60
N ASP A 60 -7.96 9.73 3.70
CA ASP A 60 -7.90 10.97 4.48
C ASP A 60 -6.68 11.01 5.40
N ASP A 61 -6.20 9.83 5.84
CA ASP A 61 -5.04 9.71 6.71
C ASP A 61 -3.72 9.99 5.95
N TYR A 62 -3.66 9.60 4.67
CA TYR A 62 -2.44 9.66 3.86
C TYR A 62 -2.64 10.33 2.48
N PRO A 63 -3.09 11.60 2.43
CA PRO A 63 -3.41 12.29 1.16
C PRO A 63 -2.21 12.37 0.20
N VAL A 64 -0.98 12.50 0.72
CA VAL A 64 0.26 12.52 -0.08
C VAL A 64 0.46 11.22 -0.87
N LEU A 65 0.08 10.06 -0.30
CA LEU A 65 0.13 8.80 -1.02
C LEU A 65 -0.95 8.72 -2.09
N ILE A 66 -2.15 9.25 -1.82
CA ILE A 66 -3.24 9.31 -2.80
C ILE A 66 -2.81 10.12 -4.02
N ASP A 67 -2.20 11.28 -3.83
CA ASP A 67 -1.71 12.12 -4.93
C ASP A 67 -0.61 11.41 -5.73
N SER A 68 0.32 10.76 -5.03
CA SER A 68 1.39 9.97 -5.67
C SER A 68 0.82 8.82 -6.51
N LEU A 69 -0.12 8.06 -5.98
CA LEU A 69 -0.81 6.96 -6.66
C LEU A 69 -1.66 7.44 -7.85
N LYS A 70 -2.33 8.60 -7.72
CA LYS A 70 -3.07 9.24 -8.82
C LYS A 70 -2.14 9.63 -9.97
N SER A 71 -0.92 10.08 -9.66
CA SER A 71 0.06 10.54 -10.66
C SER A 71 0.59 9.43 -11.59
N LEU A 72 0.45 8.16 -11.20
CA LEU A 72 0.86 7.02 -12.02
C LEU A 72 0.10 7.00 -13.35
N LYS A 73 0.83 6.95 -14.48
CA LYS A 73 0.29 7.04 -15.85
C LYS A 73 -0.37 5.74 -16.33
N THR A 74 -1.34 5.25 -15.58
CA THR A 74 -2.21 4.12 -15.94
C THR A 74 -3.66 4.46 -15.60
N LYS A 75 -4.59 3.86 -16.34
CA LYS A 75 -6.03 4.03 -16.10
C LYS A 75 -6.49 3.26 -14.87
N SER A 76 -5.88 2.11 -14.58
CA SER A 76 -6.35 1.25 -13.51
C SER A 76 -5.24 0.36 -12.96
N PHE A 77 -5.33 0.05 -11.67
CA PHE A 77 -4.49 -0.94 -11.00
C PHE A 77 -5.13 -1.41 -9.70
N ALA A 78 -4.74 -2.59 -9.22
CA ALA A 78 -4.86 -3.01 -7.84
C ALA A 78 -3.46 -3.45 -7.36
N ILE A 79 -2.87 -2.72 -6.43
CA ILE A 79 -1.51 -2.96 -5.94
C ILE A 79 -1.60 -3.32 -4.46
N ASP A 80 -0.94 -4.41 -4.07
CA ASP A 80 -0.72 -4.74 -2.66
C ASP A 80 0.63 -4.18 -2.23
N GLY A 81 0.67 -3.63 -1.01
CA GLY A 81 1.82 -2.90 -0.53
C GLY A 81 1.71 -2.51 0.94
N GLU A 82 2.81 -1.98 1.45
CA GLU A 82 2.94 -1.54 2.83
C GLU A 82 3.12 -0.02 2.90
N ILE A 83 2.30 0.65 3.70
CA ILE A 83 2.50 2.05 4.07
C ILE A 83 3.50 2.12 5.21
N THR A 84 4.56 2.89 5.04
CA THR A 84 5.65 3.02 6.01
C THR A 84 6.01 4.48 6.24
N ALA A 85 6.46 4.79 7.44
CA ALA A 85 7.15 6.04 7.75
C ALA A 85 8.63 5.75 7.93
N LEU A 86 9.49 6.60 7.39
CA LEU A 86 10.94 6.41 7.45
C LEU A 86 11.58 7.31 8.51
N ASP A 87 12.59 6.78 9.20
CA ASP A 87 13.49 7.57 10.03
C ASP A 87 14.51 8.35 9.21
N GLU A 88 15.37 9.11 9.87
CA GLU A 88 16.44 9.90 9.25
C GLU A 88 17.48 9.07 8.48
N ASN A 89 17.56 7.77 8.76
CA ASN A 89 18.43 6.81 8.07
C ASN A 89 17.70 6.04 6.96
N GLY A 90 16.43 6.38 6.69
CA GLY A 90 15.60 5.72 5.68
C GLY A 90 15.02 4.37 6.11
N ARG A 91 15.07 4.01 7.40
CA ARG A 91 14.51 2.75 7.91
C ARG A 91 13.04 2.89 8.24
N SER A 92 12.23 1.88 7.90
CA SER A 92 10.81 1.86 8.27
C SER A 92 10.66 1.78 9.79
N SER A 93 9.84 2.67 10.36
CA SER A 93 9.51 2.68 11.78
C SER A 93 8.01 2.75 12.01
N PHE A 94 7.46 1.70 12.61
CA PHE A 94 6.05 1.64 12.96
C PHE A 94 5.66 2.73 13.98
N GLN A 95 6.54 3.05 14.92
CA GLN A 95 6.31 4.11 15.91
C GLN A 95 6.18 5.49 15.24
N LEU A 96 7.04 5.78 14.25
CA LEU A 96 6.92 7.01 13.47
C LEU A 96 5.62 7.04 12.68
N LEU A 97 5.21 5.90 12.11
CA LEU A 97 3.95 5.80 11.35
C LEU A 97 2.72 6.04 12.25
N GLN A 98 2.71 5.50 13.46
CA GLN A 98 1.64 5.75 14.45
C GLN A 98 1.59 7.22 14.89
N GLY A 99 2.72 7.91 14.89
CA GLY A 99 2.85 9.34 15.19
C GLY A 99 2.77 10.26 13.97
N TYR A 100 2.50 9.72 12.77
CA TYR A 100 2.51 10.50 11.53
C TYR A 100 1.58 11.71 11.62
N GLY A 101 2.05 12.87 11.15
CA GLY A 101 1.36 14.15 11.26
C GLY A 101 1.66 14.95 12.54
N LYS A 102 2.29 14.35 13.56
CA LYS A 102 2.72 15.08 14.78
C LYS A 102 4.10 15.70 14.65
N ALA A 103 5.03 15.03 13.98
CA ALA A 103 6.38 15.51 13.71
C ALA A 103 6.43 16.26 12.36
N LYS A 104 7.33 17.25 12.24
CA LYS A 104 7.59 17.92 10.96
C LYS A 104 8.42 17.00 10.07
N HIS A 105 8.02 16.85 8.81
CA HIS A 105 8.75 16.13 7.75
C HIS A 105 9.10 14.66 8.07
N THR A 106 8.09 13.81 8.24
CA THR A 106 8.28 12.36 8.24
C THR A 106 8.03 11.82 6.82
N PRO A 107 9.04 11.26 6.12
CA PRO A 107 8.82 10.66 4.81
C PRO A 107 7.84 9.48 4.93
N LEU A 108 6.80 9.52 4.11
CA LEU A 108 5.78 8.49 4.02
C LEU A 108 5.92 7.77 2.67
N VAL A 109 6.10 6.45 2.69
CA VAL A 109 6.38 5.64 1.51
C VAL A 109 5.43 4.47 1.43
N TYR A 110 4.91 4.22 0.23
CA TYR A 110 4.14 3.03 -0.10
C TYR A 110 5.03 2.04 -0.88
N TYR A 111 5.47 0.98 -0.21
CA TYR A 111 6.25 -0.09 -0.83
C TYR A 111 5.30 -1.10 -1.47
N ALA A 112 5.19 -1.06 -2.80
CA ALA A 112 4.43 -2.04 -3.57
C ALA A 112 5.21 -3.36 -3.71
N PHE A 113 4.53 -4.49 -3.51
CA PHE A 113 5.12 -5.82 -3.65
C PHE A 113 4.27 -6.80 -4.47
N ASP A 114 3.00 -6.47 -4.77
CA ASP A 114 2.18 -7.29 -5.66
C ASP A 114 1.28 -6.43 -6.57
N LEU A 115 0.94 -6.96 -7.74
CA LEU A 115 0.00 -6.38 -8.70
C LEU A 115 -1.09 -7.41 -9.00
N LEU A 116 -2.33 -7.08 -8.66
CA LEU A 116 -3.49 -7.97 -8.67
C LEU A 116 -4.41 -7.77 -9.88
#